data_AF-R1FIC0-F1
#
_entry.id   AF-R1FIC0-F1
#
_cell.length_a   1.000
_cell.length_b   1.000
_cell.length_c   1.000
_cell.angle_alpha   90.00
_cell.angle_beta   90.00
_cell.angle_gamma   90.00
#
_symmetry.space_group_name_H-M   'P 1'
#
loop_
_entity.id
_entity.type
_entity.pdbx_description
1 polymer ?
#
loop_
_entity_poly.entity_id
_entity_poly.type
_entity_poly.pdbx_seq_one_letter_code
_entity_poly.pdbx_strand_id
1 'polypeptide(L)'
;MQMYERLADALLGRKVRPFAGAYTPEFGAEGRVRTDQYTSNFATYHWDLAGLLAQHAGPGGWILEVGSFIGNSAITLARAARKTSRESPPVVVCMDTWLGDVAMWEKKGRFLGFPGPSGRPRLYDHFMANVIAANVSGHVIPIQVPAFEGLKYVARQIRTFGLSPPSVIYLDTAHEYPSTELEMQAAWELLPPDGILTGDDYDKFWPAVQQSVNEDPAPS
;
A
#
# COMPACT_ATOMS: atom_id res chain seq x y z
N MET A 1 2.51 -18.37 -5.91
CA MET A 1 1.04 -18.38 -6.08
C MET A 1 0.27 -18.76 -4.81
N GLN A 2 0.72 -19.75 -4.02
CA GLN A 2 0.01 -20.17 -2.80
C GLN A 2 -0.17 -19.05 -1.76
N MET A 3 0.82 -18.16 -1.56
CA MET A 3 0.68 -17.08 -0.58
C MET A 3 -0.37 -16.03 -1.00
N TYR A 4 -0.36 -15.62 -2.27
CA TYR A 4 -1.35 -14.68 -2.80
C TYR A 4 -2.78 -15.17 -2.56
N GLU A 5 -3.09 -16.41 -2.98
CA GLU A 5 -4.43 -16.97 -2.84
C GLU A 5 -4.87 -17.06 -1.37
N ARG A 6 -3.97 -17.49 -0.46
CA ARG A 6 -4.26 -17.56 0.97
C ARG A 6 -4.54 -16.18 1.58
N LEU A 7 -3.73 -15.18 1.24
CA LEU A 7 -3.94 -13.81 1.72
C LEU A 7 -5.22 -13.20 1.15
N ALA A 8 -5.47 -13.37 -0.15
CA ALA A 8 -6.68 -12.89 -0.79
C ALA A 8 -7.93 -13.53 -0.17
N ASP A 9 -7.90 -14.83 0.10
CA ASP A 9 -9.00 -15.52 0.78
C ASP A 9 -9.23 -15.03 2.21
N ALA A 10 -8.15 -14.77 2.96
CA ALA A 10 -8.25 -14.28 4.32
C ALA A 10 -8.75 -12.83 4.38
N LEU A 11 -8.25 -11.96 3.49
CA LEU A 11 -8.44 -10.51 3.55
C LEU A 11 -9.66 -10.02 2.74
N LEU A 12 -10.00 -10.71 1.65
CA LEU A 12 -11.09 -10.31 0.75
C LEU A 12 -12.20 -11.36 0.65
N GLY A 13 -11.95 -12.57 1.13
CA GLY A 13 -12.85 -13.71 0.99
C GLY A 13 -12.71 -14.42 -0.37
N ARG A 14 -13.18 -15.67 -0.42
CA ARG A 14 -13.02 -16.59 -1.58
C ARG A 14 -13.68 -16.14 -2.88
N LYS A 15 -14.63 -15.22 -2.81
CA LYS A 15 -15.40 -14.75 -3.98
C LYS A 15 -14.81 -13.52 -4.64
N VAL A 16 -13.86 -12.86 -3.98
CA VAL A 16 -13.27 -11.61 -4.45
C VAL A 16 -11.84 -11.90 -4.89
N ARG A 17 -11.56 -11.55 -6.14
CA ARG A 17 -10.22 -11.63 -6.74
C ARG A 17 -9.96 -10.32 -7.45
N PRO A 18 -9.18 -9.41 -6.83
CA PRO A 18 -8.69 -8.23 -7.52
C PRO A 18 -8.02 -8.66 -8.83
N PHE A 19 -8.24 -7.90 -9.91
CA PHE A 19 -7.65 -8.19 -11.23
C PHE A 19 -8.15 -9.46 -11.94
N ALA A 20 -9.17 -10.17 -11.44
CA ALA A 20 -9.78 -11.28 -12.16
C ALA A 20 -10.49 -10.80 -13.45
N GLY A 21 -10.62 -11.73 -14.42
CA GLY A 21 -10.79 -11.56 -15.88
C GLY A 21 -11.96 -10.74 -16.46
N ALA A 22 -12.26 -9.58 -15.87
CA ALA A 22 -13.11 -8.54 -16.44
C ALA A 22 -12.78 -7.14 -15.87
N TYR A 23 -11.67 -6.96 -15.13
CA TYR A 23 -11.30 -5.62 -14.68
C TYR A 23 -10.88 -4.76 -15.88
N THR A 24 -11.84 -4.01 -16.41
CA THR A 24 -11.65 -2.93 -17.36
C THR A 24 -11.76 -1.61 -16.59
N PRO A 25 -10.68 -0.81 -16.49
CA PRO A 25 -10.81 0.54 -15.96
C PRO A 25 -11.93 1.27 -16.71
N GLU A 26 -12.78 2.03 -16.01
CA GLU A 26 -13.88 2.81 -16.63
C GLU A 26 -13.38 3.85 -17.66
N PHE A 27 -12.07 4.03 -17.79
CA PHE A 27 -11.42 4.95 -18.71
C PHE A 27 -11.21 4.44 -20.15
N GLY A 28 -11.46 3.16 -20.42
CA GLY A 28 -11.20 2.57 -21.75
C GLY A 28 -9.70 2.41 -22.06
N ALA A 29 -9.36 1.49 -22.97
CA ALA A 29 -7.99 1.11 -23.31
C ALA A 29 -7.13 2.24 -23.93
N GLU A 30 -7.75 3.35 -24.34
CA GLU A 30 -7.10 4.49 -24.98
C GLU A 30 -6.64 5.58 -23.99
N GLY A 31 -7.12 5.52 -22.74
CA GLY A 31 -6.72 6.44 -21.68
C GLY A 31 -5.38 6.05 -21.06
N ARG A 32 -4.26 6.18 -21.80
CA ARG A 32 -2.94 6.24 -21.15
C ARG A 32 -2.91 7.50 -20.27
N VAL A 33 -3.21 7.33 -18.99
CA VAL A 33 -2.97 8.37 -17.99
C VAL A 33 -1.48 8.67 -18.04
N ARG A 34 -1.15 9.94 -18.30
CA ARG A 34 0.23 10.42 -18.17
C ARG A 34 0.67 10.18 -16.71
N THR A 35 1.51 9.17 -16.52
CA THR A 35 2.09 8.80 -15.22
C THR A 35 3.29 9.69 -14.84
N ASP A 36 3.66 10.64 -15.70
CA ASP A 36 4.82 11.52 -15.53
C ASP A 36 4.63 12.57 -14.43
N GLN A 37 3.41 12.77 -13.92
CA GLN A 37 3.10 13.78 -12.90
C GLN A 37 3.29 13.32 -11.46
N TYR A 38 3.34 12.02 -11.20
CA TYR A 38 3.47 11.49 -9.84
C TYR A 38 4.48 10.35 -9.87
N THR A 39 5.70 10.66 -9.49
CA THR A 39 6.73 9.69 -9.13
C THR A 39 6.96 9.81 -7.64
N SER A 40 6.76 8.74 -6.87
CA SER A 40 7.10 8.78 -5.44
C SER A 40 8.62 8.82 -5.29
N ASN A 41 9.09 9.44 -4.20
CA ASN A 41 10.52 9.45 -3.86
C ASN A 41 11.02 8.02 -3.69
N PHE A 42 10.22 7.16 -3.06
CA PHE A 42 10.50 5.73 -2.95
C PHE A 42 10.78 5.04 -4.30
N ALA A 43 9.90 5.23 -5.29
CA ALA A 43 10.07 4.64 -6.61
C ALA A 43 11.18 5.29 -7.44
N THR A 44 11.65 6.48 -7.05
CA THR A 44 12.66 7.22 -7.81
C THR A 44 14.07 6.96 -7.28
N TYR A 45 14.23 6.96 -5.96
CA TYR A 45 15.54 7.00 -5.31
C TYR A 45 15.84 5.79 -4.41
N HIS A 46 14.84 4.95 -4.10
CA HIS A 46 14.96 3.93 -3.05
C HIS A 46 14.78 2.48 -3.55
N TRP A 47 15.22 2.19 -4.78
CA TRP A 47 15.19 0.84 -5.34
C TRP A 47 15.94 -0.20 -4.49
N ASP A 48 17.06 0.20 -3.88
CA ASP A 48 17.85 -0.67 -3.00
C ASP A 48 17.08 -0.98 -1.71
N LEU A 49 16.38 0.00 -1.13
CA LEU A 49 15.53 -0.20 0.04
C LEU A 49 14.40 -1.19 -0.28
N ALA A 50 13.71 -1.02 -1.41
CA ALA A 50 12.67 -1.98 -1.84
C ALA A 50 13.22 -3.41 -1.95
N GLY A 51 14.45 -3.56 -2.45
CA GLY A 51 15.17 -4.84 -2.48
C GLY A 51 15.38 -5.44 -1.09
N LEU A 52 15.87 -4.64 -0.14
CA LEU A 52 16.12 -5.06 1.24
C LEU A 52 14.82 -5.44 1.96
N LEU A 53 13.77 -4.62 1.84
CA LEU A 53 12.46 -4.90 2.42
C LEU A 53 11.85 -6.20 1.86
N ALA A 54 11.93 -6.40 0.55
CA ALA A 54 11.49 -7.63 -0.10
C ALA A 54 12.29 -8.86 0.34
N GLN A 55 13.60 -8.70 0.55
CA GLN A 55 14.46 -9.78 1.07
C GLN A 55 14.11 -10.12 2.51
N HIS A 56 13.89 -9.11 3.35
CA HIS A 56 13.48 -9.28 4.74
C HIS A 56 12.11 -9.95 4.84
N ALA A 57 11.15 -9.56 3.99
CA ALA A 57 9.86 -10.23 3.90
C ALA A 57 9.97 -11.72 3.55
N GLY A 58 10.99 -12.06 2.78
CA GLY A 58 11.39 -13.44 2.53
C GLY A 58 10.39 -14.25 1.69
N PRO A 59 10.80 -15.45 1.25
CA PRO A 59 9.95 -16.32 0.45
C PRO A 59 8.69 -16.73 1.22
N GLY A 60 7.53 -16.53 0.61
CA GLY A 60 6.25 -16.86 1.22
C GLY A 60 5.83 -15.91 2.34
N GLY A 61 6.51 -14.78 2.55
CA GLY A 61 6.03 -13.71 3.43
C GLY A 61 5.13 -12.71 2.71
N TRP A 62 4.85 -11.60 3.38
CA TRP A 62 4.09 -10.49 2.80
C TRP A 62 4.44 -9.15 3.45
N ILE A 63 4.21 -8.09 2.67
CA ILE A 63 4.47 -6.71 3.01
C ILE A 63 3.12 -6.00 3.06
N LEU A 64 2.86 -5.24 4.12
CA LEU A 64 1.71 -4.35 4.18
C LEU A 64 2.15 -2.94 3.79
N GLU A 65 1.54 -2.38 2.77
CA GLU A 65 1.66 -0.97 2.40
C GLU A 65 0.37 -0.26 2.78
N VAL A 66 0.49 0.85 3.51
CA VAL A 66 -0.65 1.68 3.93
C VAL A 66 -0.45 3.09 3.38
N GLY A 67 -1.39 3.54 2.56
CA GLY A 67 -1.21 4.67 1.66
C GLY A 67 -0.55 4.21 0.37
N SER A 68 -1.36 3.79 -0.60
CA SER A 68 -0.89 3.19 -1.85
C SER A 68 -1.03 4.13 -3.04
N PHE A 69 -1.89 5.14 -2.95
CA PHE A 69 -2.19 6.11 -3.98
C PHE A 69 -2.31 5.45 -5.37
N ILE A 70 -1.55 5.88 -6.36
CA ILE A 70 -1.54 5.28 -7.71
C ILE A 70 -0.60 4.07 -7.88
N GLY A 71 0.05 3.62 -6.81
CA GLY A 71 0.76 2.33 -6.74
C GLY A 71 2.25 2.35 -7.09
N ASN A 72 2.92 3.51 -7.09
CA ASN A 72 4.34 3.59 -7.45
C ASN A 72 5.24 2.76 -6.52
N SER A 73 5.06 2.89 -5.20
CA SER A 73 5.74 2.12 -4.17
C SER A 73 5.32 0.65 -4.21
N ALA A 74 4.01 0.37 -4.29
CA ALA A 74 3.47 -0.98 -4.44
C ALA A 74 4.12 -1.76 -5.59
N ILE A 75 4.18 -1.15 -6.77
CA ILE A 75 4.77 -1.74 -7.98
C ILE A 75 6.26 -1.98 -7.79
N THR A 76 6.94 -1.05 -7.13
CA THR A 76 8.38 -1.13 -6.83
C THR A 76 8.67 -2.29 -5.87
N LEU A 77 7.93 -2.39 -4.77
CA LEU A 77 7.98 -3.50 -3.82
C LEU A 77 7.64 -4.84 -4.48
N ALA A 78 6.56 -4.90 -5.27
CA ALA A 78 6.15 -6.12 -5.95
C ALA A 78 7.18 -6.59 -7.00
N ARG A 79 7.84 -5.66 -7.69
CA ARG A 79 8.97 -5.98 -8.59
C ARG A 79 10.18 -6.50 -7.82
N ALA A 80 10.49 -5.91 -6.67
CA ALA A 80 11.57 -6.38 -5.80
C ALA A 80 11.26 -7.78 -5.23
N ALA A 81 10.05 -8.01 -4.73
CA ALA A 81 9.60 -9.30 -4.21
C ALA A 81 9.73 -10.43 -5.25
N ARG A 82 9.38 -10.20 -6.52
CA ARG A 82 9.57 -11.20 -7.58
C ARG A 82 11.03 -11.59 -7.81
N LYS A 83 11.99 -10.75 -7.42
CA LYS A 83 13.42 -11.06 -7.55
C LYS A 83 13.94 -11.91 -6.39
N THR A 84 13.23 -12.01 -5.26
CA THR A 84 13.70 -12.75 -4.08
C THR A 84 13.40 -14.24 -4.15
N SER A 85 12.32 -14.65 -4.81
CA SER A 85 11.99 -16.05 -5.06
C SER A 85 11.16 -16.21 -6.32
N ARG A 86 11.42 -17.27 -7.09
CA ARG A 86 10.64 -17.63 -8.30
C ARG A 86 9.32 -18.34 -7.95
N GLU A 87 9.31 -19.13 -6.88
CA GLU A 87 8.18 -20.00 -6.54
C GLU A 87 7.21 -19.35 -5.56
N SER A 88 7.78 -18.64 -4.58
CA SER A 88 7.06 -18.04 -3.47
C SER A 88 7.56 -16.62 -3.18
N PRO A 89 7.52 -15.69 -4.15
CA PRO A 89 7.84 -14.30 -3.85
C PRO A 89 6.87 -13.72 -2.81
N PRO A 90 7.32 -12.78 -1.95
CA PRO A 90 6.43 -12.07 -1.05
C PRO A 90 5.29 -11.37 -1.80
N VAL A 91 4.16 -11.23 -1.13
CA VAL A 91 2.96 -10.53 -1.65
C VAL A 91 2.90 -9.14 -1.01
N VAL A 92 2.52 -8.13 -1.79
CA VAL A 92 2.26 -6.78 -1.28
C VAL A 92 0.76 -6.60 -1.09
N VAL A 93 0.34 -6.33 0.14
CA VAL A 93 -1.04 -5.94 0.47
C VAL A 93 -1.07 -4.43 0.55
N CYS A 94 -1.90 -3.80 -0.27
CA CYS A 94 -2.00 -2.35 -0.43
C CYS A 94 -3.30 -1.85 0.20
N MET A 95 -3.20 -0.88 1.10
CA MET A 95 -4.33 -0.34 1.85
C MET A 95 -4.46 1.16 1.59
N ASP A 96 -5.62 1.59 1.11
CA ASP A 96 -5.89 3.01 0.89
C ASP A 96 -7.41 3.24 0.83
N THR A 97 -7.85 4.46 1.03
CA THR A 97 -9.21 4.86 0.68
C THR A 97 -9.37 5.05 -0.83
N TRP A 98 -8.29 5.44 -1.51
CA TRP A 98 -8.24 5.99 -2.85
C TRP A 98 -9.15 7.22 -3.05
N LEU A 99 -9.36 7.98 -1.98
CA LEU A 99 -10.14 9.22 -1.98
C LEU A 99 -9.25 10.47 -1.93
N GLY A 100 -7.93 10.30 -1.78
CA GLY A 100 -6.94 11.37 -1.66
C GLY A 100 -6.94 12.07 -0.31
N ASP A 101 -5.87 12.82 -0.05
CA ASP A 101 -5.66 13.56 1.19
C ASP A 101 -6.33 14.95 1.21
N VAL A 102 -6.30 15.61 2.37
CA VAL A 102 -6.85 16.95 2.58
C VAL A 102 -6.26 17.97 1.59
N ALA A 103 -4.94 17.94 1.34
CA ALA A 103 -4.26 18.88 0.46
C ALA A 103 -4.67 18.72 -1.02
N MET A 104 -5.01 17.49 -1.45
CA MET A 104 -5.58 17.23 -2.78
C MET A 104 -6.99 17.83 -2.92
N TRP A 105 -7.78 17.78 -1.84
CA TRP A 105 -9.12 18.37 -1.79
C TRP A 105 -9.10 19.90 -1.73
N GLU A 106 -8.17 20.50 -0.98
CA GLU A 106 -7.94 21.96 -0.98
C GLU A 106 -7.61 22.48 -2.39
N LYS A 107 -6.89 21.67 -3.17
CA LYS A 107 -6.58 21.92 -4.59
C LYS A 107 -7.74 21.54 -5.53
N LYS A 108 -8.96 21.48 -5.00
CA LYS A 108 -10.22 21.21 -5.73
C LYS A 108 -10.17 19.90 -6.52
N GLY A 109 -9.51 18.89 -5.96
CA GLY A 109 -9.45 17.56 -6.55
C GLY A 109 -8.57 17.44 -7.81
N ARG A 110 -7.72 18.44 -8.09
CA ARG A 110 -6.82 18.45 -9.26
C ARG A 110 -5.94 17.19 -9.35
N PHE A 111 -5.64 16.58 -8.21
CA PHE A 111 -4.75 15.43 -8.10
C PHE A 111 -5.48 14.09 -7.84
N LEU A 112 -6.81 14.07 -7.86
CA LEU A 112 -7.64 12.88 -7.60
C LEU A 112 -7.86 11.99 -8.83
N GLY A 113 -7.01 12.18 -9.84
CA GLY A 113 -7.19 11.64 -11.17
C GLY A 113 -8.28 12.36 -11.96
N PHE A 114 -8.58 11.83 -13.15
CA PHE A 114 -9.66 12.35 -13.98
C PHE A 114 -11.02 12.03 -13.32
N PRO A 115 -11.91 13.02 -13.14
CA PRO A 115 -13.17 12.80 -12.44
C PRO A 115 -14.02 11.74 -13.16
N GLY A 116 -14.62 10.83 -12.40
CA GLY A 116 -15.56 9.84 -12.91
C GLY A 116 -16.87 10.46 -13.40
N PRO A 117 -17.75 9.68 -14.05
CA PRO A 117 -19.08 10.16 -14.47
C PRO A 117 -19.92 10.76 -13.34
N SER A 118 -19.67 10.33 -12.10
CA SER A 118 -20.33 10.84 -10.87
C SER A 118 -19.53 11.92 -10.13
N GLY A 119 -18.41 12.39 -10.70
CA GLY A 119 -17.47 13.31 -10.03
C GLY A 119 -16.59 12.66 -8.96
N ARG A 120 -16.69 11.35 -8.76
CA ARG A 120 -15.86 10.60 -7.79
C ARG A 120 -14.37 10.59 -8.20
N PRO A 121 -13.45 10.61 -7.21
CA PRO A 121 -12.04 10.29 -7.45
C PRO A 121 -11.90 8.94 -8.15
N ARG A 122 -10.89 8.82 -9.02
CA ARG A 122 -10.58 7.57 -9.73
C ARG A 122 -9.15 7.10 -9.49
N LEU A 123 -8.62 7.40 -8.31
CA LEU A 123 -7.30 6.93 -7.87
C LEU A 123 -7.25 5.40 -7.78
N TYR A 124 -8.33 4.75 -7.34
CA TYR A 124 -8.40 3.28 -7.31
C TYR A 124 -8.28 2.71 -8.71
N ASP A 125 -9.00 3.30 -9.68
CA ASP A 125 -8.93 2.83 -11.06
C ASP A 125 -7.54 3.04 -11.67
N HIS A 126 -6.89 4.16 -11.34
CA HIS A 126 -5.51 4.42 -11.73
C HIS A 126 -4.53 3.42 -11.11
N PHE A 127 -4.65 3.14 -9.82
CA PHE A 127 -3.85 2.14 -9.11
C PHE A 127 -3.97 0.77 -9.80
N MET A 128 -5.20 0.33 -10.04
CA MET A 128 -5.46 -0.97 -10.64
C MET A 128 -4.89 -1.06 -12.07
N ALA A 129 -5.09 -0.01 -12.88
CA ALA A 129 -4.54 0.08 -14.23
C ALA A 129 -3.00 0.05 -14.22
N ASN A 130 -2.35 0.78 -13.30
CA ASN A 130 -0.90 0.80 -13.15
C ASN A 130 -0.34 -0.57 -12.74
N VAL A 131 -1.00 -1.26 -11.80
CA VAL A 131 -0.61 -2.62 -11.36
C VAL A 131 -0.70 -3.62 -12.51
N ILE A 132 -1.76 -3.55 -13.33
CA ILE A 132 -1.90 -4.40 -14.53
C ILE A 132 -0.83 -4.06 -15.56
N ALA A 133 -0.65 -2.77 -15.88
CA ALA A 133 0.34 -2.31 -16.85
C ALA A 133 1.78 -2.68 -16.45
N ALA A 134 2.07 -2.70 -15.15
CA ALA A 134 3.35 -3.12 -14.60
C ALA A 134 3.55 -4.65 -14.56
N ASN A 135 2.52 -5.43 -14.93
CA ASN A 135 2.47 -6.89 -14.89
C ASN A 135 2.79 -7.45 -13.49
N VAL A 136 2.18 -6.87 -12.46
CA VAL A 136 2.41 -7.26 -11.04
C VAL A 136 1.13 -7.68 -10.31
N SER A 137 -0.01 -7.75 -11.00
CA SER A 137 -1.34 -8.04 -10.41
C SER A 137 -1.39 -9.32 -9.58
N GLY A 138 -0.68 -10.38 -9.97
CA GLY A 138 -0.59 -11.63 -9.20
C GLY A 138 0.22 -11.56 -7.89
N HIS A 139 0.72 -10.37 -7.51
CA HIS A 139 1.54 -10.14 -6.31
C HIS A 139 1.04 -8.95 -5.48
N VAL A 140 -0.07 -8.31 -5.88
CA VAL A 140 -0.61 -7.14 -5.22
C VAL A 140 -2.06 -7.39 -4.82
N ILE A 141 -2.41 -7.12 -3.57
CA ILE A 141 -3.77 -7.28 -3.04
C ILE A 141 -4.23 -5.90 -2.53
N PRO A 142 -5.11 -5.18 -3.25
CA PRO A 142 -5.69 -3.95 -2.75
C PRO A 142 -6.82 -4.19 -1.74
N ILE A 143 -6.88 -3.38 -0.70
CA ILE A 143 -7.96 -3.30 0.30
C ILE A 143 -8.39 -1.84 0.41
N GLN A 144 -9.63 -1.54 0.00
CA GLN A 144 -10.18 -0.18 0.08
C GLN A 144 -10.74 0.10 1.46
N VAL A 145 -9.96 0.78 2.30
CA VAL A 145 -10.30 1.07 3.70
C VAL A 145 -9.43 2.23 4.22
N PRO A 146 -9.94 3.08 5.14
CA PRO A 146 -9.09 4.01 5.86
C PRO A 146 -7.98 3.29 6.63
N ALA A 147 -6.78 3.89 6.67
CA ALA A 147 -5.58 3.27 7.23
C ALA A 147 -5.79 2.69 8.63
N PHE A 148 -6.26 3.49 9.60
CA PHE A 148 -6.48 3.03 10.97
C PHE A 148 -7.50 1.87 11.09
N GLU A 149 -8.61 1.92 10.33
CA GLU A 149 -9.61 0.85 10.35
C GLU A 149 -9.10 -0.43 9.66
N GLY A 150 -8.30 -0.29 8.61
CA GLY A 150 -7.67 -1.42 7.95
C GLY A 150 -6.59 -2.08 8.82
N LEU A 151 -5.80 -1.30 9.57
CA LEU A 151 -4.83 -1.83 10.55
C LEU A 151 -5.54 -2.65 11.64
N LYS A 152 -6.65 -2.15 12.20
CA LYS A 152 -7.50 -2.92 13.14
C LYS A 152 -8.05 -4.20 12.51
N TYR A 153 -8.47 -4.12 11.25
CA TYR A 153 -8.96 -5.28 10.52
C TYR A 153 -7.86 -6.36 10.39
N VAL A 154 -6.65 -5.98 9.98
CA VAL A 154 -5.49 -6.88 9.90
C VAL A 154 -5.15 -7.46 11.28
N ALA A 155 -5.14 -6.64 12.34
CA ALA A 155 -4.93 -7.11 13.72
C ALA A 155 -5.93 -8.22 14.10
N ARG A 156 -7.19 -8.07 13.68
CA ARG A 156 -8.22 -9.08 13.93
C ARG A 156 -8.01 -10.33 13.08
N GLN A 157 -7.56 -10.21 11.84
CA GLN A 157 -7.20 -11.37 11.02
C GLN A 157 -6.07 -12.19 11.65
N ILE A 158 -5.06 -11.52 12.21
CA ILE A 158 -3.93 -12.16 12.89
C ILE A 158 -4.42 -12.84 14.19
N ARG A 159 -5.05 -12.07 15.10
CA ARG A 159 -5.41 -12.57 16.44
C ARG A 159 -6.55 -13.59 16.46
N THR A 160 -7.54 -13.45 15.58
CA THR A 160 -8.76 -14.27 15.61
C THR A 160 -8.72 -15.40 14.59
N PHE A 161 -8.10 -15.18 13.43
CA PHE A 161 -8.17 -16.12 12.30
C PHE A 161 -6.83 -16.75 11.93
N GLY A 162 -5.77 -16.46 12.70
CA GLY A 162 -4.46 -17.10 12.55
C GLY A 162 -3.71 -16.67 11.29
N LEU A 163 -4.01 -15.49 10.74
CA LEU A 163 -3.20 -14.90 9.68
C LEU A 163 -1.79 -14.63 10.22
N SER A 164 -0.75 -15.02 9.49
CA SER A 164 0.62 -14.64 9.84
C SER A 164 0.79 -13.12 9.77
N PRO A 165 1.44 -12.47 10.75
CA PRO A 165 1.69 -11.03 10.70
C PRO A 165 2.57 -10.65 9.49
N PRO A 166 2.48 -9.41 8.98
CA PRO A 166 3.44 -8.91 8.02
C PRO A 166 4.79 -8.73 8.72
N SER A 167 5.89 -9.01 8.03
CA SER A 167 7.24 -8.75 8.55
C SER A 167 7.77 -7.37 8.12
N VAL A 168 7.10 -6.73 7.17
CA VAL A 168 7.39 -5.36 6.75
C VAL A 168 6.07 -4.60 6.65
N ILE A 169 6.04 -3.41 7.23
CA ILE A 169 5.00 -2.42 7.01
C ILE A 169 5.65 -1.16 6.42
N TYR A 170 5.15 -0.71 5.28
CA TYR A 170 5.48 0.57 4.66
C TYR A 170 4.31 1.53 4.86
N LEU A 171 4.54 2.64 5.56
CA LEU A 171 3.53 3.61 6.00
C LEU A 171 3.72 4.95 5.28
N ASP A 172 2.72 5.38 4.51
CA ASP A 172 2.69 6.64 3.75
C ASP A 172 1.27 7.22 3.77
N THR A 173 0.79 7.58 4.96
CA THR A 173 -0.64 7.70 5.25
C THR A 173 -1.17 9.15 5.27
N ALA A 174 -1.54 9.66 6.45
CA ALA A 174 -2.35 10.86 6.59
C ALA A 174 -1.57 12.18 6.45
N HIS A 175 -0.25 12.13 6.71
CA HIS A 175 0.63 13.30 6.80
C HIS A 175 0.17 14.38 7.80
N GLU A 176 -0.69 14.00 8.75
CA GLU A 176 -1.30 14.89 9.74
C GLU A 176 -1.13 14.33 11.15
N TYR A 177 -0.82 15.21 12.11
CA TYR A 177 -0.75 14.86 13.52
C TYR A 177 -2.12 15.09 14.18
N PRO A 178 -2.64 14.18 15.03
CA PRO A 178 -2.04 12.92 15.49
C PRO A 178 -2.43 11.68 14.65
N SER A 179 -3.07 11.85 13.49
CA SER A 179 -3.51 10.72 12.65
C SER A 179 -2.35 9.78 12.28
N THR A 180 -1.23 10.33 11.81
CA THR A 180 -0.02 9.58 11.47
C THR A 180 0.55 8.85 12.70
N GLU A 181 0.57 9.48 13.86
CA GLU A 181 1.02 8.86 15.12
C GLU A 181 0.18 7.64 15.48
N LEU A 182 -1.15 7.76 15.46
CA LEU A 182 -2.06 6.65 15.77
C LEU A 182 -1.93 5.49 14.77
N GLU A 183 -1.75 5.80 13.49
CA GLU A 183 -1.54 4.80 12.44
C GLU A 183 -0.19 4.12 12.57
N MET A 184 0.85 4.86 12.95
CA MET A 184 2.19 4.32 13.19
C MET A 184 2.20 3.37 14.40
N GLN A 185 1.57 3.75 15.51
CA GLN A 185 1.41 2.89 16.69
C GLN A 185 0.65 1.62 16.35
N ALA A 186 -0.50 1.75 15.67
CA ALA A 186 -1.29 0.61 15.26
C ALA A 186 -0.54 -0.32 14.28
N ALA A 187 0.30 0.24 13.40
CA ALA A 187 1.17 -0.54 12.53
C ALA A 187 2.26 -1.26 13.32
N TRP A 188 2.93 -0.58 14.24
CA TRP A 188 3.98 -1.16 15.08
C TRP A 188 3.50 -2.38 15.87
N GLU A 189 2.30 -2.30 16.46
CA GLU A 189 1.69 -3.42 17.19
C GLU A 189 1.39 -4.67 16.34
N LEU A 190 1.35 -4.55 15.01
CA LEU A 190 1.15 -5.69 14.11
C LEU A 190 2.44 -6.46 13.81
N LEU A 191 3.60 -5.83 13.98
CA LEU A 191 4.88 -6.39 13.59
C LEU A 191 5.35 -7.47 14.58
N PRO A 192 5.98 -8.54 14.09
CA PRO A 192 6.73 -9.46 14.94
C PRO A 192 8.00 -8.77 15.49
N PRO A 193 8.70 -9.36 16.49
CA PRO A 193 9.90 -8.76 17.10
C PRO A 193 11.05 -8.38 16.16
N ASP A 194 11.16 -9.02 14.98
CA ASP A 194 12.16 -8.70 13.96
C ASP A 194 11.58 -7.90 12.78
N GLY A 195 10.33 -7.45 12.90
CA GLY A 195 9.63 -6.75 11.83
C GLY A 195 10.17 -5.35 11.57
N ILE A 196 9.96 -4.86 10.35
CA ILE A 196 10.40 -3.52 9.94
C ILE A 196 9.18 -2.63 9.72
N LEU A 197 9.12 -1.52 10.45
CA LEU A 197 8.28 -0.37 10.11
C LEU A 197 9.13 0.67 9.37
N THR A 198 8.66 1.11 8.22
CA THR A 198 9.32 2.15 7.41
C THR A 198 8.25 2.99 6.72
N GLY A 199 8.62 4.14 6.15
CA GLY A 199 7.68 5.07 5.52
C GLY A 199 8.37 6.15 4.69
N ASP A 200 7.58 7.01 4.06
CA ASP A 200 8.07 8.20 3.33
C ASP A 200 7.97 9.47 4.20
N ASP A 201 8.34 10.62 3.63
CA ASP A 201 7.98 11.94 4.13
C ASP A 201 8.57 12.32 5.50
N TYR A 202 9.66 11.67 5.94
CA TYR A 202 10.46 12.15 7.06
C TYR A 202 11.41 13.28 6.61
N ASP A 203 10.86 14.43 6.27
CA ASP A 203 11.63 15.61 5.90
C ASP A 203 10.98 16.93 6.36
N LYS A 204 11.65 18.05 6.08
CA LYS A 204 11.23 19.39 6.51
C LYS A 204 9.90 19.87 5.89
N PHE A 205 9.42 19.23 4.83
CA PHE A 205 8.16 19.57 4.18
C PHE A 205 6.95 18.93 4.87
N TRP A 206 7.18 17.94 5.72
CA TRP A 206 6.16 17.18 6.43
C TRP A 206 6.39 17.19 7.95
N PRO A 207 6.30 18.36 8.60
CA PRO A 207 6.60 18.50 10.03
C PRO A 207 5.69 17.64 10.91
N ALA A 208 4.44 17.38 10.51
CA ALA A 208 3.52 16.52 11.24
C ALA A 208 3.97 15.04 11.25
N VAL A 209 4.58 14.56 10.16
CA VAL A 209 5.19 13.22 10.10
C VAL A 209 6.40 13.17 11.02
N GLN A 210 7.28 14.19 10.96
CA GLN A 210 8.43 14.27 11.86
C GLN A 210 8.01 14.31 13.33
N GLN A 211 6.97 15.06 13.67
CA GLN A 211 6.44 15.12 15.02
C GLN A 211 5.96 13.72 15.46
N SER A 212 5.13 13.06 14.65
CA SER A 212 4.61 11.71 14.94
C SER A 212 5.73 10.70 15.19
N VAL A 213 6.80 10.72 14.37
CA VAL A 213 7.95 9.81 14.51
C VAL A 213 8.79 10.11 15.76
N ASN A 214 8.95 11.39 16.13
CA ASN A 214 9.81 11.80 17.24
C ASN A 214 9.11 11.75 18.61
N GLU A 215 7.78 11.88 18.65
CA GLU A 215 6.98 11.87 19.89
C GLU A 215 6.53 10.46 20.30
N ASP A 216 6.56 9.50 19.38
CA ASP A 216 6.30 8.09 19.67
C ASP A 216 7.63 7.34 19.87
N PRO A 217 8.18 7.29 21.10
CA PRO A 217 9.26 6.36 21.37
C PRO A 217 8.64 4.96 21.27
N ALA A 218 8.94 4.25 20.18
CA ALA A 218 8.51 2.87 19.97
C ALA A 218 8.49 2.11 21.31
N PRO A 219 7.38 1.46 21.68
CA PRO A 219 7.19 0.94 23.03
C PRO A 219 8.36 0.04 23.44
N SER A 220 8.96 0.37 24.58
CA SER A 220 10.08 -0.35 25.20
C SER A 220 9.73 -1.78 25.60
#